data_AF-A0A357B2E0-F1
#
_entry.id   AF-A0A357B2E0-F1
#
_cell.length_a   1.000
_cell.length_b   1.000
_cell.length_c   1.000
_cell.angle_alpha   90.00
_cell.angle_beta   90.00
_cell.angle_gamma   90.00
#
_symmetry.space_group_name_H-M   'P 1'
#
loop_
_entity.id
_entity.type
_entity.pdbx_description
1 polymer ?
#
loop_
_entity_poly.entity_id
_entity_poly.type
_entity_poly.pdbx_seq_one_letter_code
_entity_poly.pdbx_strand_id
1 'polypeptide(L)'
;QFGKPIGSFQLIQEKITDMYLKIENMRNMIYSAAADIDEGKSARISSAMCKYYCARALFEVADDAMQVLGGIGYTNDHRVSRVWRDARANRIGGGTDEIMIHILGRQLLKQFG
;
A
#
# COMPACT_ATOMS: atom_id res chain seq x y z
N GLN A 1 24.78 10.72 7.73
CA GLN A 1 25.07 10.40 9.14
C GLN A 1 26.29 9.48 9.19
N PHE A 2 27.09 9.48 10.26
CA PHE A 2 28.26 8.59 10.39
C PHE A 2 29.24 8.61 9.19
N GLY A 3 29.41 9.79 8.56
CA GLY A 3 30.36 9.98 7.46
C GLY A 3 30.01 9.33 6.11
N LYS A 4 28.81 8.74 5.94
CA LYS A 4 28.40 8.10 4.67
C LYS A 4 26.93 8.34 4.31
N PRO A 5 26.53 8.16 3.03
CA PRO A 5 25.13 8.26 2.61
C PRO A 5 24.24 7.26 3.34
N ILE A 6 23.01 7.65 3.68
CA ILE A 6 22.07 6.80 4.44
C ILE A 6 21.70 5.50 3.70
N GLY A 7 21.67 5.52 2.37
CA GLY A 7 21.44 4.32 1.55
C GLY A 7 22.55 3.27 1.62
N SER A 8 23.68 3.55 2.29
CA SER A 8 24.76 2.58 2.51
C SER A 8 24.56 1.68 3.73
N PHE A 9 23.54 1.93 4.55
CA PHE A 9 23.23 1.08 5.70
C PHE A 9 22.27 -0.05 5.27
N GLN A 10 22.61 -1.29 5.61
CA GLN A 10 21.85 -2.49 5.21
C GLN A 10 20.36 -2.40 5.59
N LEU A 11 20.03 -1.95 6.81
CA LEU A 11 18.63 -1.81 7.24
C LEU A 11 17.85 -0.77 6.42
N ILE A 12 18.54 0.23 5.87
CA ILE A 12 17.90 1.21 4.96
C ILE A 12 17.68 0.58 3.58
N GLN A 13 18.63 -0.24 3.11
CA GLN A 13 18.48 -0.99 1.86
C GLN A 13 17.33 -1.99 1.94
N GLU A 14 17.17 -2.67 3.08
CA GLU A 14 16.05 -3.57 3.36
C GLU A 14 14.71 -2.82 3.27
N LYS A 15 14.56 -1.70 3.98
CA LYS A 15 13.35 -0.86 3.88
C LYS A 15 13.05 -0.42 2.46
N ILE A 16 14.06 0.06 1.72
CA ILE A 16 13.88 0.49 0.33
C ILE A 16 13.43 -0.67 -0.56
N THR A 17 14.01 -1.86 -0.35
CA THR A 17 13.65 -3.07 -1.08
C THR A 17 12.20 -3.46 -0.82
N ASP A 18 11.79 -3.52 0.45
CA ASP A 18 10.42 -3.87 0.84
C ASP A 18 9.39 -2.85 0.36
N MET A 19 9.71 -1.55 0.46
CA MET A 19 8.86 -0.50 -0.09
C MET A 19 8.66 -0.67 -1.60
N TYR A 20 9.73 -0.96 -2.33
CA TYR A 20 9.66 -1.17 -3.78
C TYR A 20 8.83 -2.41 -4.13
N LEU A 21 9.02 -3.53 -3.43
CA LEU A 21 8.22 -4.75 -3.62
C LEU A 21 6.72 -4.49 -3.40
N LYS A 22 6.37 -3.75 -2.35
CA LYS A 22 4.97 -3.33 -2.10
C LYS A 22 4.42 -2.50 -3.26
N ILE A 23 5.20 -1.57 -3.80
CA ILE A 23 4.79 -0.73 -4.94
C ILE A 23 4.57 -1.58 -6.20
N GLU A 24 5.47 -2.52 -6.52
CA GLU A 24 5.29 -3.43 -7.66
C GLU A 24 4.02 -4.27 -7.50
N ASN A 25 3.80 -4.85 -6.32
CA ASN A 25 2.59 -5.63 -6.04
C ASN A 25 1.32 -4.78 -6.15
N MET A 26 1.34 -3.53 -5.68
CA MET A 26 0.22 -2.61 -5.86
C MET A 26 -0.10 -2.40 -7.35
N ARG A 27 0.91 -2.14 -8.20
CA ARG A 27 0.69 -2.00 -9.64
C ARG A 27 0.14 -3.28 -10.26
N ASN A 28 0.71 -4.43 -9.92
CA ASN A 28 0.25 -5.73 -10.44
C ASN A 28 -1.22 -6.00 -10.10
N MET A 29 -1.62 -5.73 -8.85
CA MET A 29 -3.01 -5.93 -8.42
C MET A 29 -3.97 -4.94 -9.08
N ILE A 30 -3.56 -3.68 -9.25
CA ILE A 30 -4.37 -2.67 -9.97
C ILE A 30 -4.58 -3.11 -11.42
N TYR A 31 -3.52 -3.47 -12.13
CA TYR A 31 -3.62 -3.89 -13.53
C TYR A 31 -4.39 -5.20 -13.70
N SER A 32 -4.21 -6.17 -12.80
CA SER A 32 -4.99 -7.41 -12.84
C SER A 32 -6.48 -7.15 -12.60
N ALA A 33 -6.84 -6.28 -11.65
CA ALA A 33 -8.23 -5.94 -11.40
C ALA A 33 -8.84 -5.14 -12.57
N ALA A 34 -8.07 -4.25 -13.20
CA ALA A 34 -8.49 -3.53 -14.40
C ALA A 34 -8.72 -4.49 -15.58
N ALA A 35 -7.80 -5.42 -15.83
CA ALA A 35 -7.93 -6.42 -16.88
C ALA A 35 -9.17 -7.31 -16.70
N ASP A 36 -9.48 -7.74 -15.47
CA ASP A 36 -10.71 -8.48 -15.19
C ASP A 36 -11.96 -7.67 -15.59
N ILE A 37 -11.98 -6.37 -15.30
CA ILE A 37 -13.10 -5.48 -15.66
C ILE A 37 -13.22 -5.36 -17.18
N ASP A 38 -12.09 -5.13 -17.87
CA ASP A 38 -12.05 -4.95 -19.32
C ASP A 38 -12.48 -6.22 -20.07
N GLU A 39 -12.21 -7.40 -19.52
CA GLU A 39 -12.64 -8.69 -20.04
C GLU A 39 -14.10 -9.05 -19.67
N GLY A 40 -14.81 -8.17 -18.96
CA GLY A 40 -16.19 -8.40 -18.52
C GLY A 40 -16.34 -9.45 -17.41
N LYS A 41 -15.25 -9.80 -16.72
CA LYS A 41 -15.27 -10.70 -15.57
C LYS A 41 -15.82 -9.98 -14.34
N SER A 42 -16.30 -10.77 -13.37
CA SER A 42 -16.69 -10.23 -12.07
C SER A 42 -15.47 -9.70 -11.32
N ALA A 43 -15.36 -8.38 -11.21
CA ALA A 43 -14.29 -7.73 -10.47
C ALA A 43 -14.55 -7.65 -8.96
N ARG A 44 -15.54 -8.36 -8.41
CA ARG A 44 -15.93 -8.22 -7.00
C ARG A 44 -14.84 -8.68 -6.04
N ILE A 45 -14.14 -9.77 -6.36
CA ILE A 45 -13.03 -10.28 -5.56
C ILE A 45 -11.77 -9.47 -5.85
N SER A 46 -11.40 -9.30 -7.13
CA SER A 46 -10.16 -8.62 -7.51
C SER A 46 -10.14 -7.14 -7.10
N SER A 47 -11.25 -6.41 -7.25
CA SER A 47 -11.31 -5.00 -6.82
C SER A 47 -11.25 -4.84 -5.29
N ALA A 48 -11.97 -5.67 -4.53
CA ALA A 48 -11.93 -5.63 -3.06
C ALA A 48 -10.55 -6.03 -2.53
N MET A 49 -9.92 -7.04 -3.14
CA MET A 49 -8.58 -7.49 -2.78
C MET A 49 -7.52 -6.44 -3.09
N CYS A 50 -7.60 -5.84 -4.29
CA CYS A 50 -6.75 -4.73 -4.71
C CYS A 50 -6.87 -3.55 -3.74
N LYS A 51 -8.10 -3.10 -3.43
CA LYS A 51 -8.34 -1.98 -2.51
C LYS A 51 -7.79 -2.26 -1.11
N TYR A 52 -8.04 -3.46 -0.58
CA TYR A 52 -7.57 -3.86 0.74
C TYR A 52 -6.04 -3.87 0.84
N TYR A 53 -5.37 -4.52 -0.11
CA TYR A 53 -3.91 -4.60 -0.10
C TYR A 53 -3.27 -3.24 -0.34
N CYS A 54 -3.68 -2.52 -1.39
CA CYS A 54 -3.04 -1.27 -1.79
C CYS A 54 -3.18 -0.18 -0.74
N ALA A 55 -4.32 -0.07 -0.06
CA ALA A 55 -4.50 0.94 0.99
C ALA A 55 -3.55 0.72 2.19
N ARG A 56 -3.29 -0.55 2.55
CA ARG A 56 -2.38 -0.90 3.63
C ARG A 56 -0.91 -0.76 3.22
N ALA A 57 -0.56 -1.30 2.06
CA ALA A 57 0.78 -1.21 1.50
C ALA A 57 1.22 0.25 1.28
N LEU A 58 0.32 1.10 0.76
CA LEU A 58 0.58 2.54 0.62
C LEU A 58 0.89 3.20 1.98
N PHE A 59 0.11 2.88 3.00
CA PHE A 59 0.33 3.43 4.35
C PHE A 59 1.68 2.98 4.92
N GLU A 60 2.02 1.70 4.81
CA GLU A 60 3.30 1.16 5.26
C GLU A 60 4.49 1.80 4.52
N VAL A 61 4.40 1.97 3.20
CA VAL A 61 5.44 2.63 2.39
C VAL A 61 5.62 4.09 2.84
N ALA A 62 4.52 4.81 3.07
CA ALA A 62 4.60 6.19 3.53
C ALA A 62 5.20 6.29 4.94
N ASP A 63 4.89 5.34 5.82
CA ASP A 63 5.41 5.26 7.18
C ASP A 63 6.92 4.97 7.21
N ASP A 64 7.37 3.99 6.43
CA ASP A 64 8.79 3.68 6.27
C ASP A 64 9.55 4.88 5.65
N ALA A 65 8.95 5.60 4.71
CA ALA A 65 9.54 6.80 4.15
C ALA A 65 9.71 7.91 5.21
N MET A 66 8.74 8.09 6.13
CA MET A 66 8.92 9.00 7.26
C MET A 66 10.08 8.55 8.14
N GLN A 67 10.19 7.26 8.44
CA GLN A 67 11.24 6.71 9.29
C GLN A 67 12.64 6.87 8.68
N VAL A 68 12.78 6.69 7.36
CA VAL A 68 14.05 6.90 6.63
C VAL A 68 14.45 8.37 6.64
N LEU A 69 13.49 9.29 6.52
CA LEU A 69 13.74 10.73 6.56
C LEU A 69 13.97 11.26 7.98
N GLY A 70 13.51 10.53 9.00
CA GLY A 70 13.65 10.93 10.40
C GLY A 70 12.90 12.23 10.70
N GLY A 71 13.52 13.13 11.46
CA GLY A 71 12.88 14.36 11.95
C GLY A 71 12.25 15.22 10.84
N ILE A 72 12.94 15.41 9.70
CA ILE A 72 12.40 16.20 8.59
C ILE A 72 11.14 15.57 7.99
N GLY A 73 11.04 14.24 8.02
CA GLY A 73 9.88 13.51 7.54
C GLY A 73 8.62 13.75 8.36
N TYR A 74 8.78 14.10 9.65
CA TYR A 74 7.66 14.45 10.53
C TYR A 74 7.20 15.91 10.38
N THR A 75 8.09 16.79 9.91
CA THR A 75 7.76 18.20 9.69
C THR A 75 6.93 18.42 8.41
N ASN A 76 6.45 19.65 8.23
CA ASN A 76 5.83 20.07 6.96
C ASN A 76 6.85 20.50 5.89
N ASP A 77 8.15 20.50 6.22
CA ASP A 77 9.21 20.93 5.30
C ASP A 77 9.55 19.86 4.25
N HIS A 78 9.05 18.64 4.44
CA HIS A 78 9.13 17.58 3.44
C HIS A 78 7.74 17.03 3.10
N ARG A 79 7.52 16.71 1.82
CA ARG A 79 6.21 16.26 1.30
C ARG A 79 5.68 14.95 1.92
N VAL A 80 6.55 14.15 2.53
CA VAL A 80 6.22 12.80 3.02
C VAL A 80 5.16 12.83 4.12
N SER A 81 5.15 13.86 4.98
CA SER A 81 4.15 14.00 6.05
C SER A 81 2.74 14.23 5.50
N ARG A 82 2.61 14.86 4.33
CA ARG A 82 1.34 14.96 3.60
C ARG A 82 0.95 13.60 3.03
N VAL A 83 1.88 12.93 2.34
CA VAL A 83 1.63 11.59 1.75
C VAL A 83 1.16 10.60 2.81
N TRP A 84 1.78 10.60 4.00
CA TRP A 84 1.37 9.71 5.10
C TRP A 84 -0.06 9.99 5.59
N ARG A 85 -0.45 11.26 5.72
CA ARG A 85 -1.83 11.64 6.09
C ARG A 85 -2.84 11.22 5.01
N ASP A 86 -2.51 11.44 3.75
CA ASP A 86 -3.37 11.06 2.62
C ASP A 86 -3.49 9.53 2.50
N ALA A 87 -2.40 8.80 2.73
CA ALA A 87 -2.38 7.34 2.78
C ALA A 87 -3.32 6.79 3.86
N ARG A 88 -3.39 7.45 5.03
CA ARG A 88 -4.29 7.01 6.11
C ARG A 88 -5.77 7.06 5.70
N ALA A 89 -6.16 8.07 4.93
CA ALA A 89 -7.52 8.23 4.44
C ALA A 89 -7.95 7.10 3.49
N ASN A 90 -7.01 6.52 2.73
CA ASN A 90 -7.28 5.41 1.81
C ASN A 90 -7.74 4.13 2.51
N ARG A 91 -7.46 3.96 3.81
CA ARG A 91 -7.96 2.83 4.62
C ARG A 91 -9.37 3.04 5.18
N ILE A 92 -10.01 4.17 4.85
CA ILE A 92 -11.33 4.57 5.34
C ILE A 92 -12.25 4.86 4.14
N GLY A 93 -11.80 5.73 3.23
CA GLY A 93 -12.54 6.12 2.04
C GLY A 93 -12.68 4.98 1.03
N GLY A 94 -13.81 4.94 0.31
CA GLY A 94 -14.10 3.90 -0.68
C GLY A 94 -14.30 2.51 -0.07
N GLY A 95 -14.55 2.44 1.24
CA GLY A 95 -14.68 1.21 2.02
C GLY A 95 -13.48 0.99 2.93
N THR A 96 -13.75 0.76 4.21
CA THR A 96 -12.73 0.51 5.23
C THR A 96 -12.08 -0.86 5.02
N ASP A 97 -10.93 -1.07 5.67
CA ASP A 97 -10.27 -2.37 5.71
C ASP A 97 -11.25 -3.50 6.14
N GLU A 98 -12.05 -3.26 7.17
CA GLU A 98 -13.01 -4.23 7.71
C GLU A 98 -14.13 -4.54 6.71
N ILE A 99 -14.60 -3.52 5.98
CA ILE A 99 -15.60 -3.71 4.93
C ILE A 99 -15.03 -4.54 3.78
N MET A 100 -13.78 -4.29 3.37
CA MET A 100 -13.13 -5.10 2.34
C MET A 100 -12.94 -6.55 2.78
N ILE A 101 -12.49 -6.77 4.02
CA ILE A 101 -12.40 -8.11 4.63
C ILE A 101 -13.77 -8.79 4.62
N HIS A 102 -14.82 -8.08 5.02
CA HIS A 102 -16.17 -8.60 5.07
C HIS A 102 -16.68 -9.04 3.69
N ILE A 103 -16.45 -8.22 2.66
CA ILE A 103 -16.82 -8.54 1.28
C ILE A 103 -16.01 -9.73 0.78
N LEU A 104 -14.68 -9.68 0.92
CA LEU A 104 -13.77 -10.72 0.46
C LEU A 104 -14.06 -12.06 1.11
N GLY A 105 -14.17 -12.10 2.45
CA GLY A 105 -14.42 -13.33 3.19
C GLY A 105 -15.66 -14.06 2.70
N ARG A 106 -16.77 -13.34 2.49
CA ARG A 106 -18.01 -13.93 1.95
C ARG A 106 -17.82 -14.44 0.51
N GLN A 107 -17.12 -13.70 -0.35
CA GLN A 107 -16.91 -14.12 -1.73
C GLN A 107 -15.97 -15.33 -1.85
N LEU A 108 -14.89 -15.34 -1.07
CA LEU A 108 -13.93 -16.46 -1.03
C LEU A 108 -14.58 -17.74 -0.51
N LEU A 109 -15.39 -17.65 0.56
CA LEU A 109 -16.15 -18.80 1.06
C LEU A 109 -17.17 -19.32 0.05
N LYS A 110 -17.77 -18.44 -0.78
CA LYS A 110 -18.66 -18.88 -1.86
C LYS A 110 -17.90 -19.53 -3.03
N GLN A 111 -16.66 -19.11 -3.28
CA GLN A 111 -15.85 -19.61 -4.39
C GLN A 111 -15.19 -20.96 -4.07
N PHE A 112 -14.79 -21.18 -2.81
CA PHE A 112 -13.97 -22.32 -2.40
C PHE A 112 -14.58 -23.20 -1.30
N GLY A 113 -15.67 -22.77 -0.67
CA GLY A 113 -16.41 -23.57 0.32
C GLY A 113 -17.52 -24.37 -0.33
#